data_AF-A0A8J3P3G4-F1
#
_entry.id   AF-A0A8J3P3G4-F1
#
_cell.length_a   1.000
_cell.length_b   1.000
_cell.length_c   1.000
_cell.angle_alpha   90.00
_cell.angle_beta   90.00
_cell.angle_gamma   90.00
#
_symmetry.space_group_name_H-M   'P 1'
#
loop_
_entity.id
_entity.type
_entity.pdbx_description
1 polymer ?
#
loop_
_entity_poly.entity_id
_entity_poly.type
_entity_poly.pdbx_seq_one_letter_code
_entity_poly.pdbx_strand_id
1 'polypeptide(L)'
;MAGVTGMRRVTEKSDGLLGSRAMTSPDPLAGTPAPAAVPTVRQLIPAGLPVTVQLAGTWRHLLAHRRGELVIMTLLSLFMLPTGVYLLLHSQETVHSAKYGDMNSGMVGLGALVLVLGLLAWLPVSVARQLRPVQLAADAGGVYVRPMLDKARVLHLPWADVESVYVRNWHGPQLCVKPRDSRIEPQFNLAKQGNVENRAGTAVAQRRRMKKLGTNIHVPVGAAPGTPAELLAALRYQAAGRVPVELLG
;
A
#
# COMPACT_ATOMS: atom_id res chain seq x y z
N MET A 1 -71.08 0.20 10.31
CA MET A 1 -70.32 1.19 9.51
C MET A 1 -69.22 0.41 8.79
N ALA A 2 -69.43 -0.10 7.56
CA ALA A 2 -69.23 0.60 6.27
C ALA A 2 -67.87 1.34 6.24
N GLY A 3 -66.89 1.09 5.36
CA GLY A 3 -66.77 0.27 4.15
C GLY A 3 -65.28 0.16 3.73
N VAL A 4 -64.90 -0.82 2.88
CA VAL A 4 -64.56 -0.63 1.43
C VAL A 4 -63.10 -0.15 1.27
N THR A 5 -62.13 -0.72 0.54
CA THR A 5 -61.92 -1.71 -0.56
C THR A 5 -60.37 -1.77 -0.72
N GLY A 6 -59.64 -2.83 -1.06
CA GLY A 6 -59.91 -3.96 -1.94
C GLY A 6 -59.63 -3.61 -3.41
N MET A 7 -58.42 -3.87 -3.96
CA MET A 7 -58.31 -4.62 -5.22
C MET A 7 -56.88 -4.91 -5.70
N ARG A 8 -56.76 -6.16 -6.14
CA ARG A 8 -55.65 -6.87 -6.78
C ARG A 8 -56.03 -7.02 -8.26
N ARG A 9 -55.10 -6.79 -9.20
CA ARG A 9 -55.10 -7.24 -10.62
C ARG A 9 -53.62 -7.20 -11.05
N VAL A 10 -52.90 -8.24 -11.46
CA VAL A 10 -53.11 -9.42 -12.32
C VAL A 10 -53.52 -9.08 -13.76
N THR A 11 -52.54 -9.39 -14.64
CA THR A 11 -52.54 -9.67 -16.09
C THR A 11 -52.92 -8.57 -17.07
N GLU A 12 -51.98 -8.26 -17.98
CA GLU A 12 -52.17 -8.60 -19.39
C GLU A 12 -50.84 -8.64 -20.16
N LYS A 13 -50.65 -9.75 -20.87
CA LYS A 13 -49.62 -10.02 -21.86
C LYS A 13 -50.34 -9.87 -23.20
N SER A 14 -49.91 -8.94 -24.04
CA SER A 14 -50.39 -8.83 -25.42
C SER A 14 -49.20 -8.66 -26.34
N ASP A 15 -48.89 -9.74 -27.05
CA ASP A 15 -48.03 -9.75 -28.23
C ASP A 15 -48.65 -8.86 -29.32
N GLY A 16 -47.81 -8.06 -29.98
CA GLY A 16 -48.19 -7.20 -31.09
C GLY A 16 -46.98 -6.92 -31.97
N LEU A 17 -46.79 -7.80 -32.96
CA LEU A 17 -45.77 -7.74 -34.01
C LEU A 17 -46.22 -6.81 -35.17
N LEU A 18 -45.23 -6.13 -35.77
CA LEU A 18 -45.11 -5.69 -37.18
C LEU A 18 -45.53 -4.26 -37.61
N GLY A 19 -44.51 -3.52 -38.06
CA GLY A 19 -44.49 -2.62 -39.23
C GLY A 19 -44.98 -1.18 -39.01
N SER A 20 -44.35 -0.09 -39.47
CA SER A 20 -43.34 0.10 -40.52
C SER A 20 -42.93 1.60 -40.59
N ARG A 21 -41.75 1.86 -41.21
CA ARG A 21 -41.24 3.12 -41.83
C ARG A 21 -40.45 4.15 -40.99
N ALA A 22 -39.13 4.01 -41.10
CA ALA A 22 -38.16 4.94 -41.71
C ALA A 22 -38.11 6.42 -41.24
N MET A 23 -37.02 6.75 -40.52
CA MET A 23 -36.21 7.95 -40.79
C MET A 23 -34.73 7.59 -40.64
N THR A 24 -34.01 7.58 -41.76
CA THR A 24 -32.55 7.68 -41.84
C THR A 24 -32.13 9.12 -41.54
N SER A 25 -31.21 9.33 -40.59
CA SER A 25 -30.17 10.39 -40.55
C SER A 25 -29.60 10.51 -39.12
N PRO A 26 -28.38 11.03 -38.90
CA PRO A 26 -27.07 10.51 -39.29
C PRO A 26 -26.27 10.12 -38.03
N ASP A 27 -25.18 9.38 -38.23
CA ASP A 27 -24.14 9.18 -37.21
C ASP A 27 -23.59 10.52 -36.67
N PRO A 28 -23.48 10.71 -35.34
CA PRO A 28 -22.53 11.63 -34.76
C PRO A 28 -21.58 10.84 -33.86
N LEU A 29 -20.60 10.18 -34.47
CA LEU A 29 -19.32 9.98 -33.80
C LEU A 29 -18.65 11.34 -33.66
N ALA A 30 -18.96 12.04 -32.57
CA ALA A 30 -18.22 13.22 -32.13
C ALA A 30 -18.01 13.15 -30.62
N GLY A 31 -16.94 12.47 -30.23
CA GLY A 31 -16.16 12.90 -29.07
C GLY A 31 -16.55 12.34 -27.70
N THR A 32 -17.05 11.11 -27.59
CA THR A 32 -16.83 10.39 -26.32
C THR A 32 -15.35 10.04 -26.27
N PRO A 33 -14.53 10.61 -25.36
CA PRO A 33 -13.16 10.15 -25.22
C PRO A 33 -13.24 8.65 -24.95
N ALA A 34 -12.54 7.87 -25.79
CA ALA A 34 -12.43 6.43 -25.59
C ALA A 34 -12.04 6.22 -24.12
N PRO A 35 -12.77 5.37 -23.36
CA PRO A 35 -12.43 5.13 -21.97
C PRO A 35 -10.98 4.67 -21.96
N ALA A 36 -10.12 5.43 -21.27
CA ALA A 36 -8.72 5.07 -21.09
C ALA A 36 -8.70 3.63 -20.60
N ALA A 37 -8.08 2.75 -21.40
CA ALA A 37 -8.04 1.33 -21.12
C ALA A 37 -7.46 1.15 -19.72
N VAL A 38 -8.31 0.73 -18.78
CA VAL A 38 -7.90 0.44 -17.40
C VAL A 38 -6.77 -0.59 -17.49
N PRO A 39 -5.52 -0.27 -17.08
CA PRO A 39 -4.39 -1.14 -17.38
C PRO A 39 -4.61 -2.50 -16.74
N THR A 40 -4.77 -3.50 -17.61
CA THR A 40 -5.00 -4.88 -17.23
C THR A 40 -3.78 -5.41 -16.46
N VAL A 41 -4.09 -5.92 -15.28
CA VAL A 41 -3.19 -6.39 -14.24
C VAL A 41 -2.36 -7.60 -14.73
N ARG A 42 -1.07 -7.61 -14.35
CA ARG A 42 -0.02 -8.64 -14.53
C ARG A 42 0.86 -8.48 -15.77
N GLN A 43 1.68 -7.44 -15.79
CA GLN A 43 2.86 -7.43 -16.65
C GLN A 43 4.08 -7.93 -15.86
N LEU A 44 4.83 -8.86 -16.45
CA LEU A 44 6.22 -9.12 -16.03
C LEU A 44 7.00 -7.83 -16.28
N ILE A 45 7.80 -7.38 -15.31
CA ILE A 45 8.69 -6.24 -15.52
C ILE A 45 9.68 -6.65 -16.61
N PRO A 46 9.76 -5.93 -17.74
CA PRO A 46 10.76 -6.21 -18.77
C PRO A 46 12.17 -6.27 -18.18
N ALA A 47 12.99 -7.21 -18.64
CA ALA A 47 14.38 -7.28 -18.23
C ALA A 47 15.17 -6.10 -18.85
N GLY A 48 16.16 -5.58 -18.13
CA GLY A 48 17.07 -4.56 -18.67
C GLY A 48 16.50 -3.14 -18.76
N LEU A 49 15.48 -2.80 -17.96
CA LEU A 49 14.95 -1.43 -17.93
C LEU A 49 16.02 -0.43 -17.45
N PRO A 50 16.06 0.77 -18.06
CA PRO A 50 17.14 1.74 -17.84
C PRO A 50 17.12 2.32 -16.42
N VAL A 51 15.95 2.36 -15.77
CA VAL A 51 15.81 2.80 -14.39
C VAL A 51 15.13 1.69 -13.60
N THR A 52 15.79 1.22 -12.53
CA THR A 52 15.19 0.28 -11.59
C THR A 52 15.46 0.70 -10.15
N VAL A 53 14.44 0.58 -9.31
CA VAL A 53 14.50 0.81 -7.88
C VAL A 53 14.30 -0.52 -7.18
N GLN A 54 15.33 -0.91 -6.45
CA GLN A 54 15.34 -2.12 -5.63
C GLN A 54 15.55 -1.72 -4.19
N LEU A 55 14.87 -2.39 -3.25
CA LEU A 55 15.18 -2.20 -1.84
C LEU A 55 16.49 -2.93 -1.51
N ALA A 56 17.56 -2.19 -1.24
CA ALA A 56 18.82 -2.80 -0.84
C ALA A 56 18.78 -3.18 0.64
N GLY A 57 18.75 -4.48 0.92
CA GLY A 57 19.03 -5.06 2.24
C GLY A 57 18.04 -4.72 3.37
N THR A 58 17.82 -5.70 4.26
CA THR A 58 16.90 -5.55 5.40
C THR A 58 17.32 -4.40 6.32
N TRP A 59 18.62 -4.26 6.59
CA TRP A 59 19.13 -3.29 7.57
C TRP A 59 19.06 -1.84 7.09
N ARG A 60 19.44 -1.59 5.83
CA ARG A 60 19.32 -0.27 5.20
C ARG A 60 17.85 0.18 5.15
N HIS A 61 16.93 -0.72 4.82
CA HIS A 61 15.50 -0.41 4.85
C HIS A 61 15.00 -0.12 6.26
N LEU A 62 15.41 -0.89 7.26
CA LEU A 62 15.07 -0.63 8.67
C LEU A 62 15.54 0.76 9.12
N LEU A 63 16.80 1.10 8.83
CA LEU A 63 17.39 2.38 9.24
C LEU A 63 16.78 3.58 8.50
N ALA A 64 16.47 3.43 7.21
CA ALA A 64 15.93 4.53 6.41
C ALA A 64 14.42 4.74 6.63
N HIS A 65 13.64 3.66 6.84
CA HIS A 65 12.19 3.72 6.83
C HIS A 65 11.50 3.33 8.14
N ARG A 66 12.15 2.52 8.98
CA ARG A 66 11.57 2.02 10.24
C ARG A 66 12.40 2.36 11.47
N ARG A 67 13.17 3.46 11.41
CA ARG A 67 14.02 3.91 12.52
C ARG A 67 13.25 4.10 13.83
N GLY A 68 12.04 4.65 13.76
CA GLY A 68 11.19 4.82 14.94
C GLY A 68 10.80 3.49 15.59
N GLU A 69 10.39 2.51 14.80
CA GLU A 69 10.09 1.15 15.29
C GLU A 69 11.33 0.51 15.90
N LEU A 70 12.49 0.66 15.24
CA LEU A 70 13.76 0.15 15.73
C LEU A 70 14.13 0.78 17.09
N VAL A 71 14.01 2.11 17.24
CA VAL A 71 14.28 2.80 18.51
C VAL A 71 13.36 2.30 19.62
N ILE A 72 12.05 2.20 19.35
CA ILE A 72 11.08 1.69 20.33
C ILE A 72 11.43 0.26 20.74
N MET A 73 11.78 -0.60 19.78
CA MET A 73 12.19 -1.98 20.07
C MET A 73 13.48 -2.05 20.87
N THR A 74 14.47 -1.19 20.57
CA THR A 74 15.71 -1.12 21.34
C THR A 74 15.43 -0.69 22.78
N LEU A 75 14.62 0.34 22.99
CA LEU A 75 14.25 0.81 24.33
C LEU A 75 13.47 -0.28 25.09
N LEU A 76 12.46 -0.88 24.46
CA LEU A 76 11.68 -1.95 25.07
C LEU A 76 12.58 -3.13 25.46
N SER A 77 13.51 -3.53 24.59
CA SER A 77 14.46 -4.60 24.87
C SER A 77 15.41 -4.23 26.02
N LEU A 78 15.88 -2.98 26.05
CA LEU A 78 16.76 -2.47 27.10
C LEU A 78 16.11 -2.53 28.49
N PHE A 79 14.80 -2.28 28.59
CA PHE A 79 14.07 -2.38 29.85
C PHE A 79 13.64 -3.82 30.18
N MET A 80 13.10 -4.56 29.21
CA MET A 80 12.49 -5.86 29.46
C MET A 80 13.50 -7.00 29.59
N LEU A 81 14.66 -6.95 28.90
CA LEU A 81 15.67 -8.02 29.02
C LEU A 81 16.26 -8.11 30.43
N PRO A 82 16.77 -7.01 31.05
CA PRO A 82 17.30 -7.07 32.40
C PRO A 82 16.24 -7.51 33.41
N THR A 83 15.02 -6.97 33.29
CA THR A 83 13.89 -7.37 34.17
C THR A 83 13.53 -8.85 33.99
N GLY A 84 13.47 -9.34 32.75
CA GLY A 84 13.17 -10.74 32.46
C GLY A 84 14.23 -11.69 33.02
N VAL A 85 15.51 -11.37 32.85
CA VAL A 85 16.64 -12.13 33.41
C VAL A 85 16.62 -12.08 34.94
N TYR A 86 16.41 -10.91 35.54
CA TYR A 86 16.32 -10.76 36.99
C TYR A 86 15.23 -11.62 37.59
N LEU A 87 14.02 -11.60 37.01
CA LEU A 87 12.88 -12.39 37.46
C LEU A 87 13.09 -13.90 37.30
N LEU A 88 13.84 -14.33 36.28
CA LEU A 88 14.21 -15.74 36.11
C LEU A 88 15.24 -16.20 37.15
N LEU A 89 16.20 -15.34 37.50
CA LEU A 89 17.18 -15.61 38.56
C LEU A 89 16.52 -15.66 39.95
N HIS A 90 15.43 -14.92 40.15
CA HIS A 90 14.65 -14.87 41.39
C HIS A 90 13.30 -15.61 41.23
N SER A 91 13.31 -16.76 40.55
CA SER A 91 12.12 -17.56 40.23
C SER A 91 11.33 -18.09 41.44
N GLN A 92 11.90 -17.98 42.65
CA GLN A 92 11.26 -18.34 43.92
C GLN A 92 10.35 -17.22 44.46
N GLU A 93 10.46 -16.00 43.93
CA GLU A 93 9.65 -14.87 44.35
C GLU A 93 8.32 -14.80 43.57
N THR A 94 7.36 -14.04 44.11
CA THR A 94 6.09 -13.78 43.44
C THR A 94 5.98 -12.30 43.08
N VAL A 95 5.44 -12.04 41.89
CA VAL A 95 5.14 -10.69 41.42
C VAL A 95 3.66 -10.43 41.64
N HIS A 96 3.33 -9.50 42.52
CA HIS A 96 1.95 -9.12 42.77
C HIS A 96 1.41 -8.25 41.64
N SER A 97 0.26 -8.62 41.08
CA SER A 97 -0.51 -7.82 40.13
C SER A 97 -1.89 -7.50 40.69
N ALA A 98 -2.26 -6.22 40.71
CA ALA A 98 -3.60 -5.80 41.13
C ALA A 98 -4.74 -6.43 40.31
N LYS A 99 -4.45 -6.92 39.09
CA LYS A 99 -5.43 -7.54 38.19
C LYS A 99 -5.41 -9.07 38.20
N TYR A 100 -4.25 -9.67 38.44
CA TYR A 100 -4.03 -11.12 38.27
C TYR A 100 -3.61 -11.84 39.56
N GLY A 101 -3.48 -11.11 40.68
CA GLY A 101 -2.99 -11.66 41.95
C GLY A 101 -1.48 -11.93 41.91
N ASP A 102 -1.04 -12.85 42.76
CA ASP A 102 0.36 -13.25 42.84
C ASP A 102 0.73 -14.18 41.69
N MET A 103 1.69 -13.75 40.88
CA MET A 103 2.19 -14.50 39.73
C MET A 103 3.59 -15.03 40.01
N ASN A 104 3.90 -16.22 39.51
CA ASN A 104 5.25 -16.78 39.58
C ASN A 104 6.24 -15.88 38.80
N SER A 105 7.29 -15.37 39.45
CA SER A 105 8.26 -14.46 38.84
C SER A 105 8.98 -15.09 37.64
N GLY A 106 9.29 -16.39 37.71
CA GLY A 106 9.89 -17.14 36.61
C GLY A 106 9.02 -17.19 35.36
N MET A 107 7.70 -17.37 35.50
CA MET A 107 6.76 -17.30 34.37
C MET A 107 6.67 -15.90 33.76
N VAL A 108 6.66 -14.86 34.60
CA VAL A 108 6.66 -13.46 34.13
C VAL A 108 7.97 -13.14 33.40
N GLY A 109 9.11 -13.57 33.94
CA GLY A 109 10.42 -13.39 33.32
C GLY A 109 10.55 -14.11 31.98
N LEU A 110 10.07 -15.35 31.88
CA LEU A 110 10.04 -16.11 30.63
C LEU A 110 9.13 -15.45 29.59
N GLY A 111 7.94 -14.98 30.00
CA GLY A 111 7.02 -14.23 29.15
C GLY A 111 7.65 -12.95 28.60
N ALA A 112 8.37 -12.19 29.44
CA ALA A 112 9.10 -11.00 29.03
C ALA A 112 10.20 -11.32 28.00
N LEU A 113 10.99 -12.38 28.23
CA LEU A 113 12.02 -12.81 27.27
C LEU A 113 11.41 -13.23 25.93
N VAL A 114 10.36 -14.06 25.94
CA VAL A 114 9.70 -14.52 24.71
C VAL A 114 9.12 -13.34 23.93
N LEU A 115 8.51 -12.37 24.62
CA LEU A 115 8.00 -11.15 23.98
C LEU A 115 9.12 -10.36 23.31
N VAL A 116 10.22 -10.10 24.03
CA VAL A 116 11.34 -9.33 23.48
C VAL A 116 11.99 -10.04 22.30
N LEU A 117 12.34 -11.32 22.44
CA LEU A 117 12.94 -12.11 21.37
C LEU A 117 12.00 -12.23 20.16
N GLY A 118 10.70 -12.41 20.42
CA GLY A 118 9.67 -12.43 19.40
C GLY A 118 9.61 -11.11 18.62
N LEU A 119 9.63 -9.97 19.31
CA LEU A 119 9.62 -8.64 18.68
C LEU A 119 10.92 -8.37 17.89
N LEU A 120 12.08 -8.68 18.48
CA LEU A 120 13.39 -8.53 17.84
C LEU A 120 13.53 -9.39 16.58
N ALA A 121 12.96 -10.60 16.57
CA ALA A 121 12.93 -11.45 15.39
C ALA A 121 11.86 -11.00 14.38
N TRP A 122 10.71 -10.52 14.86
CA TRP A 122 9.59 -10.13 13.99
C TRP A 122 9.94 -8.94 13.10
N LEU A 123 10.62 -7.92 13.62
CA LEU A 123 10.94 -6.70 12.88
C LEU A 123 11.76 -6.96 11.59
N PRO A 124 12.92 -7.64 11.62
CA PRO A 124 13.68 -7.96 10.41
C PRO A 124 12.93 -8.92 9.49
N VAL A 125 12.17 -9.89 10.03
CA VAL A 125 11.32 -10.80 9.22
C VAL A 125 10.23 -10.02 8.48
N SER A 126 9.62 -9.03 9.14
CA SER A 126 8.58 -8.19 8.54
C SER A 126 9.11 -7.39 7.36
N VAL A 127 10.36 -6.89 7.45
CA VAL A 127 11.04 -6.18 6.37
C VAL A 127 11.48 -7.14 5.27
N ALA A 128 12.07 -8.29 5.62
CA ALA A 128 12.45 -9.31 4.63
C ALA A 128 11.24 -9.77 3.80
N ARG A 129 10.06 -9.88 4.42
CA ARG A 129 8.80 -10.16 3.72
C ARG A 129 8.38 -9.04 2.75
N GLN A 130 8.86 -7.81 2.93
CA GLN A 130 8.59 -6.66 2.06
C GLN A 130 9.68 -6.45 0.99
N LEU A 131 10.91 -6.94 1.21
CA LEU A 131 11.97 -6.88 0.22
C LEU A 131 11.59 -7.64 -1.05
N ARG A 132 11.64 -6.96 -2.18
CA ARG A 132 11.37 -7.51 -3.50
C ARG A 132 12.44 -7.02 -4.47
N PRO A 133 12.77 -7.83 -5.50
CA PRO A 133 13.87 -7.54 -6.40
C PRO A 133 13.66 -6.23 -7.18
N VAL A 134 12.42 -5.89 -7.56
CA VAL A 134 12.13 -4.59 -8.21
C VAL A 134 10.82 -4.03 -7.68
N GLN A 135 10.85 -2.80 -7.18
CA GLN A 135 9.68 -2.09 -6.65
C GLN A 135 9.16 -1.04 -7.63
N LEU A 136 10.07 -0.37 -8.34
CA LEU A 136 9.76 0.56 -9.42
C LEU A 136 10.74 0.33 -10.56
N ALA A 137 10.27 0.43 -11.79
CA ALA A 137 11.13 0.55 -12.95
C ALA A 137 10.52 1.55 -13.95
N ALA A 138 11.33 2.13 -14.81
CA ALA A 138 10.86 3.08 -15.80
C ALA A 138 11.65 3.00 -17.10
N ASP A 139 10.98 3.34 -18.19
CA ASP A 139 11.54 3.49 -19.53
C ASP A 139 10.89 4.69 -20.26
N ALA A 140 11.12 4.79 -21.57
CA ALA A 140 10.53 5.83 -22.40
C ALA A 140 8.99 5.72 -22.56
N GLY A 141 8.42 4.54 -22.30
CA GLY A 141 6.98 4.26 -22.42
C GLY A 141 6.20 4.60 -21.15
N GLY A 142 6.79 4.40 -19.98
CA GLY A 142 6.14 4.71 -18.71
C GLY A 142 6.88 4.23 -17.47
N VAL A 143 6.10 4.10 -16.39
CA VAL A 143 6.58 3.66 -15.07
C VAL A 143 5.87 2.38 -14.67
N TYR A 144 6.65 1.37 -14.35
CA TYR A 144 6.21 0.11 -13.78
C TYR A 144 6.29 0.21 -12.26
N VAL A 145 5.14 0.16 -11.59
CA VAL A 145 5.06 0.24 -10.12
C VAL A 145 4.40 -1.00 -9.56
N ARG A 146 5.00 -1.52 -8.48
CA ARG A 146 4.42 -2.59 -7.69
C ARG A 146 3.60 -2.01 -6.53
N PRO A 147 2.32 -2.38 -6.37
CA PRO A 147 1.54 -1.98 -5.20
C PRO A 147 2.19 -2.48 -3.90
N MET A 148 2.17 -1.64 -2.87
CA MET A 148 2.76 -1.97 -1.57
C MET A 148 2.06 -3.22 -0.98
N LEU A 149 2.85 -4.22 -0.59
CA LEU A 149 2.45 -5.56 -0.10
C LEU A 149 1.93 -6.54 -1.16
N ASP A 150 1.86 -6.16 -2.43
CA ASP A 150 1.43 -7.08 -3.48
C ASP A 150 2.62 -7.81 -4.13
N LYS A 151 2.59 -9.16 -4.08
CA LYS A 151 3.70 -9.98 -4.59
C LYS A 151 3.61 -10.24 -6.09
N ALA A 152 2.43 -10.12 -6.70
CA ALA A 152 2.17 -10.65 -8.03
C ALA A 152 1.85 -9.56 -9.06
N ARG A 153 1.27 -8.44 -8.63
CA ARG A 153 0.81 -7.39 -9.53
C ARG A 153 1.90 -6.35 -9.71
N VAL A 154 2.16 -6.04 -10.96
CA VAL A 154 2.89 -4.86 -11.40
C VAL A 154 1.96 -4.12 -12.34
N LEU A 155 1.88 -2.81 -12.17
CA LEU A 155 1.05 -1.93 -12.95
C LEU A 155 1.96 -1.02 -13.75
N HIS A 156 1.76 -1.00 -15.06
CA HIS A 156 2.40 -0.05 -15.95
C HIS A 156 1.52 1.19 -16.06
N LEU A 157 2.09 2.35 -15.77
CA LEU A 157 1.50 3.66 -16.00
C LEU A 157 2.27 4.35 -17.13
N PRO A 158 1.65 4.51 -18.32
CA PRO A 158 2.21 5.34 -19.38
C PRO A 158 2.48 6.75 -18.88
N TRP A 159 3.53 7.41 -19.40
CA TRP A 159 3.83 8.80 -19.01
C TRP A 159 2.67 9.77 -19.27
N ALA A 160 1.83 9.49 -20.26
CA ALA A 160 0.62 10.25 -20.55
C ALA A 160 -0.38 10.25 -19.38
N ASP A 161 -0.45 9.15 -18.61
CA ASP A 161 -1.36 8.97 -17.48
C ASP A 161 -0.75 9.44 -16.15
N VAL A 162 0.51 9.90 -16.16
CA VAL A 162 1.19 10.42 -14.99
C VAL A 162 1.09 11.94 -14.96
N GLU A 163 0.63 12.48 -13.83
CA GLU A 163 0.54 13.92 -13.60
C GLU A 163 1.87 14.48 -13.12
N SER A 164 2.50 13.79 -12.16
CA SER A 164 3.78 14.21 -11.58
C SER A 164 4.46 13.03 -10.90
N VAL A 165 5.78 13.03 -10.89
CA VAL A 165 6.58 12.14 -10.04
C VAL A 165 7.32 12.99 -9.02
N TYR A 166 7.28 12.62 -7.75
CA TYR A 166 8.00 13.38 -6.74
C TYR A 166 8.47 12.53 -5.57
N VAL A 167 9.49 12.98 -4.87
CA VAL A 167 9.89 12.39 -3.59
C VAL A 167 9.23 13.18 -2.45
N ARG A 168 8.71 12.47 -1.45
CA ARG A 168 8.23 13.03 -0.17
C ARG A 168 8.68 12.18 1.00
N ASN A 169 8.77 12.79 2.19
CA ASN A 169 9.15 12.08 3.41
C ASN A 169 7.94 11.60 4.20
N TRP A 170 7.79 10.28 4.32
CA TRP A 170 6.84 9.64 5.24
C TRP A 170 7.39 8.29 5.70
N HIS A 171 7.81 8.23 6.97
CA HIS A 171 8.60 7.12 7.50
C HIS A 171 9.80 6.81 6.57
N GLY A 172 10.58 7.84 6.20
CA GLY A 172 11.65 7.75 5.20
C GLY A 172 11.27 8.34 3.83
N PRO A 173 12.23 8.47 2.90
CA PRO A 173 11.99 9.08 1.58
C PRO A 173 11.25 8.12 0.65
N GLN A 174 10.07 8.54 0.21
CA GLN A 174 9.14 7.79 -0.64
C GLN A 174 9.09 8.45 -2.02
N LEU A 175 9.35 7.69 -3.08
CA LEU A 175 9.07 8.10 -4.44
C LEU A 175 7.59 7.89 -4.72
N CYS A 176 6.90 8.95 -5.10
CA CYS A 176 5.47 9.03 -5.29
C CYS A 176 5.19 9.27 -6.77
N VAL A 177 4.25 8.51 -7.33
CA VAL A 177 3.78 8.68 -8.71
C VAL A 177 2.33 9.11 -8.63
N LYS A 178 2.02 10.34 -9.04
CA LYS A 178 0.65 10.85 -9.04
C LYS A 178 0.02 10.57 -10.41
N PRO A 179 -1.03 9.74 -10.50
CA PRO A 179 -1.74 9.55 -11.75
C PRO A 179 -2.60 10.78 -12.08
N ARG A 180 -2.83 11.07 -13.36
CA ARG A 180 -3.78 12.09 -13.80
C ARG A 180 -5.22 11.69 -13.48
N ASP A 181 -5.54 10.40 -13.63
CA ASP A 181 -6.84 9.85 -13.26
C ASP A 181 -6.80 9.18 -11.88
N SER A 182 -7.50 9.80 -10.93
CA SER A 182 -7.68 9.28 -9.56
C SER A 182 -8.35 7.89 -9.52
N ARG A 183 -9.04 7.45 -10.58
CA ARG A 183 -9.67 6.12 -10.66
C ARG A 183 -8.66 4.98 -10.74
N ILE A 184 -7.39 5.27 -11.01
CA ILE A 184 -6.31 4.29 -11.05
C ILE A 184 -5.81 3.98 -9.62
N GLU A 185 -5.87 4.95 -8.70
CA GLU A 185 -5.35 4.78 -7.34
C GLU A 185 -6.00 3.63 -6.53
N PRO A 186 -7.31 3.34 -6.66
CA PRO A 186 -7.92 2.20 -6.01
C PRO A 186 -7.28 0.86 -6.35
N GLN A 187 -6.59 0.73 -7.48
CA GLN A 187 -5.88 -0.50 -7.86
C GLN A 187 -4.63 -0.74 -7.01
N PHE A 188 -4.08 0.34 -6.44
CA PHE A 188 -2.93 0.34 -5.53
C PHE A 188 -3.33 0.33 -4.06
N ASN A 189 -4.62 0.18 -3.77
CA ASN A 189 -5.10 0.05 -2.41
C ASN A 189 -4.58 -1.24 -1.75
N LEU A 190 -4.32 -1.16 -0.45
CA LEU A 190 -4.01 -2.32 0.37
C LEU A 190 -5.15 -3.33 0.24
N ALA A 191 -4.83 -4.59 0.01
CA ALA A 191 -5.83 -5.64 -0.06
C ALA A 191 -6.64 -5.64 1.24
N LYS A 192 -7.96 -5.44 1.13
CA LYS A 192 -8.90 -5.54 2.26
C LYS A 192 -9.10 -7.01 2.68
N GLN A 193 -8.02 -7.72 2.99
CA GLN A 193 -8.09 -9.08 3.48
C GLN A 193 -8.24 -9.08 5.01
N GLY A 194 -9.19 -9.88 5.52
CA GLY A 194 -9.42 -10.10 6.97
C GLY A 194 -10.67 -9.44 7.55
N ASN A 195 -10.79 -9.56 8.89
CA ASN A 195 -11.87 -9.06 9.74
C ASN A 195 -12.12 -7.55 9.58
N VAL A 196 -13.32 -7.11 9.97
CA VAL A 196 -13.78 -5.71 9.88
C VAL A 196 -12.80 -4.73 10.52
N GLU A 197 -12.16 -5.11 11.64
CA GLU A 197 -11.15 -4.29 12.32
C GLU A 197 -9.90 -4.02 11.46
N ASN A 198 -9.42 -5.04 10.74
CA ASN A 198 -8.32 -4.89 9.79
C ASN A 198 -8.71 -3.99 8.60
N ARG A 199 -9.99 -3.98 8.21
CA ARG A 199 -10.51 -3.09 7.17
C ARG A 199 -10.58 -1.63 7.61
N ALA A 200 -10.92 -1.37 8.87
CA ALA A 200 -10.93 -0.01 9.43
C ALA A 200 -9.51 0.54 9.56
N GLY A 201 -8.58 -0.26 10.10
CA GLY A 201 -7.17 0.12 10.20
C GLY A 201 -6.52 0.41 8.84
N THR A 202 -6.80 -0.42 7.82
CA THR A 202 -6.29 -0.19 6.45
C THR A 202 -6.87 1.08 5.81
N ALA A 203 -8.16 1.38 6.00
CA ALA A 203 -8.77 2.61 5.49
C ALA A 203 -8.18 3.87 6.14
N VAL A 204 -7.94 3.84 7.47
CA VAL A 204 -7.29 4.95 8.19
C VAL A 204 -5.84 5.12 7.71
N ALA A 205 -5.10 4.04 7.57
CA ALA A 205 -3.73 4.07 7.05
C ALA A 205 -3.66 4.66 5.63
N GLN A 206 -4.61 4.29 4.75
CA GLN A 206 -4.73 4.85 3.40
C GLN A 206 -5.09 6.34 3.42
N ARG A 207 -6.03 6.78 4.24
CA ARG A 207 -6.36 8.21 4.36
C ARG A 207 -5.16 9.03 4.83
N ARG A 208 -4.41 8.53 5.82
CA ARG A 208 -3.18 9.18 6.30
C ARG A 208 -2.11 9.22 5.21
N ARG A 209 -1.93 8.12 4.48
CA ARG A 209 -1.03 8.03 3.33
C ARG A 209 -1.38 9.07 2.28
N MET A 210 -2.62 9.10 1.82
CA MET A 210 -3.08 10.05 0.82
C MET A 210 -2.88 11.50 1.29
N LYS A 211 -3.17 11.79 2.57
CA LYS A 211 -2.95 13.12 3.15
C LYS A 211 -1.47 13.54 3.18
N LYS A 212 -0.55 12.60 3.44
CA LYS A 212 0.88 12.91 3.56
C LYS A 212 1.62 12.87 2.22
N LEU A 213 1.39 11.81 1.44
CA LEU A 213 2.07 11.57 0.18
C LEU A 213 1.35 12.14 -1.02
N GLY A 214 0.04 12.42 -0.96
CA GLY A 214 -0.73 12.92 -2.11
C GLY A 214 -1.07 11.88 -3.18
N THR A 215 -0.67 10.62 -2.98
CA THR A 215 -0.99 9.47 -3.84
C THR A 215 -0.91 8.17 -3.02
N ASN A 216 -1.60 7.12 -3.48
CA ASN A 216 -1.40 5.76 -2.96
C ASN A 216 -0.27 5.01 -3.69
N ILE A 217 0.18 5.49 -4.84
CA ILE A 217 1.23 4.89 -5.66
C ILE A 217 2.58 5.45 -5.21
N HIS A 218 3.26 4.69 -4.35
CA HIS A 218 4.55 5.12 -3.79
C HIS A 218 5.46 3.92 -3.52
N VAL A 219 6.76 4.18 -3.58
CA VAL A 219 7.81 3.20 -3.38
C VAL A 219 8.88 3.77 -2.45
N PRO A 220 9.29 3.02 -1.40
CA PRO A 220 10.39 3.43 -0.54
C PRO A 220 11.72 3.44 -1.30
N VAL A 221 12.37 4.61 -1.36
CA VAL A 221 13.65 4.80 -2.09
C VAL A 221 14.86 4.99 -1.18
N GLY A 222 14.66 5.27 0.11
CA GLY A 222 15.76 5.49 1.06
C GLY A 222 16.71 4.30 1.27
N ALA A 223 16.38 3.13 0.76
CA ALA A 223 17.25 1.95 0.78
C ALA A 223 17.69 1.52 -0.63
N ALA A 224 17.38 2.28 -1.68
CA ALA A 224 17.85 1.98 -3.02
C ALA A 224 19.36 2.27 -3.16
N PRO A 225 20.09 1.54 -4.03
CA PRO A 225 21.45 1.94 -4.39
C PRO A 225 21.42 3.29 -5.15
N GLY A 226 22.22 4.26 -4.68
CA GLY A 226 22.28 5.62 -5.25
C GLY A 226 21.58 6.68 -4.39
N THR A 227 21.76 7.96 -4.75
CA THR A 227 21.05 9.05 -4.07
C THR A 227 19.64 9.24 -4.63
N PRO A 228 18.65 9.71 -3.83
CA PRO A 228 17.32 10.05 -4.35
C PRO A 228 17.37 11.06 -5.52
N ALA A 229 18.38 11.91 -5.56
CA ALA A 229 18.61 12.88 -6.62
C ALA A 229 19.04 12.22 -7.95
N GLU A 230 19.95 11.25 -7.91
CA GLU A 230 20.35 10.46 -9.09
C GLU A 230 19.16 9.72 -9.69
N LEU A 231 18.34 9.11 -8.82
CA LEU A 231 17.13 8.41 -9.25
C LEU A 231 16.14 9.37 -9.93
N LEU A 232 15.91 10.56 -9.35
CA LEU A 232 15.06 11.57 -9.95
C LEU A 232 15.63 12.10 -11.27
N ALA A 233 16.94 12.27 -11.38
CA ALA A 233 17.59 12.68 -12.63
C ALA A 233 17.41 11.62 -13.74
N ALA A 234 17.59 10.34 -13.41
CA ALA A 234 17.33 9.25 -14.35
C ALA A 234 15.86 9.19 -14.78
N LEU A 235 14.93 9.39 -13.84
CA LEU A 235 13.50 9.45 -14.15
C LEU A 235 13.14 10.68 -15.01
N ARG A 236 13.74 11.85 -14.75
CA ARG A 236 13.60 13.05 -15.59
C ARG A 236 14.02 12.77 -17.03
N TYR A 237 15.14 12.08 -17.20
CA TYR A 237 15.63 11.71 -18.52
C TYR A 237 14.65 10.82 -19.27
N GLN A 238 14.09 9.79 -18.61
CA GLN A 238 13.10 8.90 -19.22
C GLN A 238 11.75 9.60 -19.50
N ALA A 239 11.31 10.45 -18.57
CA ALA A 239 10.11 11.25 -18.75
C ALA A 239 10.25 12.24 -19.91
N ALA A 240 11.48 12.67 -20.25
CA ALA A 240 11.80 13.55 -21.37
C ALA A 240 10.93 14.82 -21.42
N GLY A 241 10.67 15.43 -20.25
CA GLY A 241 9.87 16.65 -20.13
C GLY A 241 8.35 16.46 -20.23
N ARG A 242 7.85 15.24 -20.43
CA ARG A 242 6.40 14.95 -20.50
C ARG A 242 5.68 15.17 -19.17
N VAL A 243 6.41 14.99 -18.06
CA VAL A 243 5.89 14.99 -16.70
C VAL A 243 6.88 15.69 -15.77
N PRO A 244 6.42 16.55 -14.84
CA PRO A 244 7.27 17.11 -13.80
C PRO A 244 7.79 16.01 -12.88
N VAL A 245 9.10 15.99 -12.66
CA VAL A 245 9.78 15.06 -11.76
C VAL A 245 10.56 15.87 -10.73
N GLU A 246 10.14 15.90 -9.47
CA GLU A 246 10.61 16.90 -8.50
C GLU A 246 10.90 16.32 -7.11
N LEU A 247 11.69 17.05 -6.31
CA LEU A 247 11.87 16.72 -4.91
C LEU A 247 10.98 17.66 -4.09
N LEU A 248 9.94 17.12 -3.47
CA LEU A 248 9.02 17.88 -2.63
C LEU A 248 9.39 17.65 -1.16
N GLY A 249 9.82 18.72 -0.49
CA GLY A 249 10.21 18.71 0.93
C GLY A 249 9.12 18.23 1.87
#